data_AF-A0A969EKN1-F1
#
_entry.id   AF-A0A969EKN1-F1
#
_cell.length_a   1.000
_cell.length_b   1.000
_cell.length_c   1.000
_cell.angle_alpha   90.00
_cell.angle_beta   90.00
_cell.angle_gamma   90.00
#
_symmetry.space_group_name_H-M   'P 1'
#
loop_
_entity.id
_entity.type
_entity.pdbx_description
1 polymer ?
#
loop_
_entity_poly.entity_id
_entity_poly.type
_entity_poly.pdbx_seq_one_letter_code
_entity_poly.pdbx_strand_id
1 'polypeptide(L)'
;MLEVVSEISKVLSFSFRLFGNLFAGAVLLFVIGSLVPVFVQSVFLMLEFFVGLIQAIVFGLLTMTFMAQATQSHHGDEDHH
;
A
#
# COMPACT_ATOMS: atom_id res chain seq x y z
N MET A 1 6.05 -19.83 10.31
CA MET A 1 7.10 -18.78 10.28
C MET A 1 7.30 -18.18 8.89
N LEU A 2 7.47 -18.98 7.83
CA LEU A 2 7.64 -18.47 6.45
C LEU A 2 6.40 -17.75 5.89
N GLU A 3 5.21 -18.15 6.33
CA GLU A 3 3.92 -17.58 5.88
C GLU A 3 3.70 -16.15 6.37
N VAL A 4 3.99 -15.89 7.65
CA VAL A 4 3.98 -14.55 8.25
C VAL A 4 4.99 -13.61 7.57
N VAL A 5 6.20 -14.08 7.30
CA VAL A 5 7.22 -13.28 6.58
C VAL A 5 6.77 -13.00 5.14
N SER A 6 6.12 -13.95 4.47
CA SER A 6 5.56 -13.77 3.12
C SER A 6 4.41 -12.74 3.10
N GLU A 7 3.51 -12.78 4.09
CA GLU A 7 2.42 -11.81 4.24
C GLU A 7 2.93 -10.40 4.54
N ILE A 8 3.87 -10.25 5.46
CA ILE A 8 4.51 -8.95 5.74
C ILE A 8 5.23 -8.42 4.49
N SER A 9 5.91 -9.28 3.73
CA SER A 9 6.58 -8.90 2.48
C SER A 9 5.60 -8.40 1.41
N LYS A 10 4.40 -8.99 1.34
CA LYS A 10 3.31 -8.48 0.47
C LYS A 10 2.88 -7.10 0.93
N VAL A 11 2.52 -6.95 2.21
CA VAL A 11 2.09 -5.68 2.83
C VAL A 11 3.11 -4.55 2.58
N LEU A 12 4.41 -4.84 2.76
CA LEU A 12 5.49 -3.91 2.48
C LEU A 12 5.61 -3.56 0.99
N SER A 13 5.45 -4.54 0.09
CA SER A 13 5.42 -4.30 -1.36
C SER A 13 4.25 -3.42 -1.78
N PHE A 14 3.08 -3.56 -1.14
CA PHE A 14 1.93 -2.69 -1.36
C PHE A 14 2.19 -1.26 -0.89
N SER A 15 2.81 -1.07 0.29
CA SER A 15 3.19 0.24 0.83
C SER A 15 4.22 0.97 -0.03
N PHE A 16 5.28 0.29 -0.49
CA PHE A 16 6.26 0.91 -1.38
C PHE A 16 5.65 1.36 -2.70
N ARG A 17 4.63 0.65 -3.20
CA ARG A 17 3.90 1.04 -4.42
C ARG A 17 3.02 2.27 -4.18
N LEU A 18 2.31 2.34 -3.05
CA LEU A 18 1.54 3.53 -2.66
C LEU A 18 2.45 4.76 -2.45
N PHE A 19 3.56 4.57 -1.73
CA PHE A 19 4.58 5.60 -1.50
C PHE A 19 5.17 6.07 -2.84
N GLY A 20 5.47 5.15 -3.75
CA GLY A 20 5.94 5.44 -5.09
C GLY A 20 4.96 6.32 -5.88
N ASN A 21 3.66 5.99 -5.90
CA ASN A 21 2.66 6.80 -6.62
C ASN A 21 2.46 8.20 -6.00
N LEU A 22 2.40 8.31 -4.67
CA LEU A 22 2.27 9.61 -3.99
C LEU A 22 3.53 10.48 -4.19
N PHE A 23 4.70 9.86 -4.09
CA PHE A 23 5.98 10.52 -4.30
C PHE A 23 6.17 10.93 -5.77
N ALA A 24 5.85 10.04 -6.71
CA ALA A 24 5.87 10.34 -8.14
C ALA A 24 4.94 11.50 -8.43
N GLY A 25 3.67 11.47 -8.00
CA GLY A 25 2.74 12.58 -8.20
C GLY A 25 3.25 13.93 -7.66
N ALA A 26 3.85 13.95 -6.47
CA ALA A 26 4.42 15.17 -5.87
C ALA A 26 5.68 15.68 -6.59
N VAL A 27 6.63 14.79 -6.90
CA VAL A 27 7.85 15.11 -7.66
C VAL A 27 7.50 15.55 -9.08
N LEU A 28 6.54 14.89 -9.70
CA LEU A 28 6.07 15.16 -11.06
C LEU A 28 5.38 16.54 -11.12
N LEU A 29 4.54 16.91 -10.15
CA LEU A 29 4.02 18.28 -10.02
C LEU A 29 5.12 19.33 -9.86
N PHE A 30 6.14 19.04 -9.04
CA PHE A 30 7.25 19.94 -8.81
C PHE A 30 8.11 20.14 -10.08
N VAL A 31 8.39 19.07 -10.82
CA VAL A 31 9.18 19.10 -12.06
C VAL A 31 8.41 19.75 -13.21
N ILE A 32 7.11 19.44 -13.35
CA ILE A 32 6.31 19.88 -14.51
C ILE A 32 5.78 21.29 -14.36
N GLY A 33 5.59 21.77 -13.13
CA GLY A 33 5.37 23.19 -12.86
C GLY A 33 6.45 24.09 -13.45
N SER A 34 7.63 23.53 -13.78
CA SER A 34 8.73 24.23 -14.44
C SER A 34 8.82 24.05 -15.96
N LEU A 35 8.12 23.09 -16.61
CA LEU A 35 8.56 22.65 -17.96
C LEU A 35 7.51 22.14 -18.98
N VAL A 36 6.31 21.66 -18.61
CA VAL A 36 5.39 20.93 -19.55
C VAL A 36 3.91 21.34 -19.38
N PRO A 37 3.04 21.22 -20.41
CA PRO A 37 1.60 21.46 -20.31
C PRO A 37 0.90 20.65 -19.20
N VAL A 38 0.34 21.39 -18.24
CA VAL A 38 -0.26 20.94 -16.97
C VAL A 38 -1.49 20.03 -17.15
N PHE A 39 -2.10 20.02 -18.34
CA PHE A 39 -3.40 19.37 -18.57
C PHE A 39 -3.33 17.84 -18.61
N VAL A 40 -2.33 17.28 -19.32
CA VAL A 40 -2.11 15.82 -19.40
C VAL A 40 -1.67 15.27 -18.05
N GLN A 41 -0.78 16.02 -17.39
CA GLN A 41 -0.29 15.77 -16.05
C GLN A 41 -1.43 15.66 -15.01
N SER A 42 -2.38 16.60 -15.05
CA SER A 42 -3.46 16.67 -14.07
C SER A 42 -4.45 15.50 -14.18
N VAL A 43 -4.78 15.06 -15.40
CA VAL A 43 -5.66 13.89 -15.61
C VAL A 43 -4.98 12.59 -15.18
N PHE A 44 -3.70 12.43 -15.49
CA PHE A 44 -2.95 11.24 -15.08
C PHE A 44 -2.82 11.15 -13.56
N LEU A 45 -2.57 12.29 -12.88
CA LEU A 45 -2.51 12.36 -11.42
C LEU A 45 -3.86 12.02 -10.75
N MET A 46 -4.99 12.42 -11.35
CA MET A 46 -6.31 12.04 -10.85
C MET A 46 -6.54 10.52 -10.91
N LEU A 47 -6.15 9.87 -12.01
CA LEU A 47 -6.24 8.41 -12.15
C LEU A 47 -5.25 7.70 -11.22
N GLU A 48 -4.02 8.21 -11.10
CA GLU A 48 -2.99 7.69 -10.21
C GLU A 48 -3.40 7.79 -8.73
N PHE A 49 -4.03 8.90 -8.34
CA PHE A 49 -4.62 9.09 -7.02
C PHE A 49 -5.73 8.08 -6.74
N PHE A 50 -6.61 7.81 -7.71
CA PHE A 50 -7.67 6.81 -7.58
C PHE A 50 -7.09 5.39 -7.38
N VAL A 51 -6.06 5.03 -8.14
CA VAL A 51 -5.34 3.75 -7.96
C VAL A 51 -4.63 3.68 -6.60
N GLY A 52 -4.04 4.79 -6.14
CA GLY A 52 -3.47 4.91 -4.80
C GLY A 52 -4.51 4.68 -3.70
N LEU A 53 -5.73 5.20 -3.84
CA LEU A 53 -6.81 4.98 -2.89
C LEU A 53 -7.19 3.49 -2.80
N ILE A 54 -7.33 2.80 -3.94
CA ILE A 54 -7.59 1.36 -3.98
C ILE A 54 -6.46 0.59 -3.29
N GLN A 55 -5.21 0.97 -3.54
CA GLN A 55 -4.04 0.35 -2.93
C GLN A 55 -4.03 0.50 -1.40
N ALA A 56 -4.41 1.67 -0.88
CA ALA A 56 -4.51 1.93 0.56
C ALA A 56 -5.63 1.10 1.22
N ILE A 57 -6.77 0.93 0.56
CA ILE A 57 -7.86 0.07 1.04
C ILE A 57 -7.41 -1.38 1.11
N VAL A 58 -6.73 -1.89 0.07
CA VAL A 58 -6.18 -3.26 0.03
C VAL A 58 -5.15 -3.47 1.14
N PHE A 59 -4.28 -2.47 1.39
CA PHE A 59 -3.31 -2.52 2.47
C PHE A 59 -3.97 -2.62 3.87
N GLY A 60 -5.02 -1.83 4.11
CA GLY A 60 -5.79 -1.89 5.35
C GLY A 60 -6.48 -3.25 5.54
N LEU A 61 -7.04 -3.80 4.46
CA LEU A 61 -7.61 -5.15 4.43
C LEU A 61 -6.59 -6.22 4.82
N LEU A 62 -5.40 -6.17 4.21
CA LEU A 62 -4.31 -7.10 4.52
C LEU A 62 -3.80 -6.96 5.97
N THR A 63 -3.76 -5.73 6.49
CA THR A 63 -3.36 -5.45 7.87
C THR A 63 -4.40 -5.98 8.86
N MET A 64 -5.69 -5.82 8.57
CA MET A 64 -6.77 -6.36 9.37
C MET A 64 -6.75 -7.89 9.39
N THR A 65 -6.54 -8.53 8.24
CA THR A 65 -6.35 -9.98 8.18
C THR A 65 -5.09 -10.42 8.91
N PHE A 66 -3.98 -9.69 8.80
CA PHE A 66 -2.75 -10.00 9.54
C PHE A 66 -2.97 -9.93 11.05
N MET A 67 -3.65 -8.89 11.54
CA MET A 67 -3.99 -8.74 12.96
C MET A 67 -4.90 -9.86 13.45
N ALA A 68 -5.89 -10.26 12.63
CA ALA A 68 -6.77 -11.39 12.93
C ALA A 68 -6.00 -12.72 12.99
N GLN A 69 -5.11 -12.98 12.02
CA GLN A 69 -4.24 -14.17 11.99
C GLN A 69 -3.25 -14.20 13.17
N ALA A 70 -2.66 -13.06 13.50
CA ALA A 70 -1.75 -12.92 14.65
C ALA A 70 -2.49 -13.15 15.98
N THR A 71 -3.76 -12.72 16.08
CA THR A 71 -4.61 -12.97 17.26
C THR A 71 -5.01 -14.44 17.37
N GLN A 72 -5.32 -15.12 16.26
CA GLN A 72 -5.58 -16.56 16.25
C GLN A 72 -4.31 -17.38 16.55
N SER A 73 -3.15 -16.94 16.07
CA SER A 73 -1.87 -17.61 16.31
C SER A 73 -1.44 -17.57 17.78
N HIS A 74 -1.99 -16.66 18.60
CA HIS A 74 -1.73 -16.58 20.04
C HIS A 74 -2.73 -17.37 20.91
N HIS A 75 -3.79 -17.95 20.33
CA HIS A 75 -4.77 -18.79 21.06
C HIS A 75 -4.55 -20.30 20.84
N GLY A 76 -3.43 -20.71 20.24
CA GLY A 76 -3.11 -22.11 19.94
C GLY A 76 -2.26 -22.85 20.98
N ASP A 77 -1.88 -22.22 22.10
CA ASP A 77 -0.94 -22.80 23.09
C ASP A 77 -1.54 -23.02 24.49
N GLU A 78 -2.88 -23.03 24.64
CA GLU A 78 -3.54 -23.38 25.92
C GLU A 78 -4.44 -24.62 25.88
N ASP A 79 -4.46 -25.36 24.77
CA ASP A 79 -5.10 -26.67 24.69
C ASP A 79 -4.17 -27.62 23.95
N HIS A 80 -3.25 -28.27 24.66
CA HIS A 80 -2.91 -29.69 24.48
C HIS A 80 -1.77 -30.08 25.45
N HIS A 81 -2.17 -30.84 26.48
CA HIS A 81 -1.40 -31.92 27.09
C HIS A 81 -0.52 -32.69 26.10
#